data_AF-A0A9P4QXS5-F1
#
_entry.id   AF-A0A9P4QXS5-F1
#
_cell.length_a   1.000
_cell.length_b   1.000
_cell.length_c   1.000
_cell.angle_alpha   90.00
_cell.angle_beta   90.00
_cell.angle_gamma   90.00
#
_symmetry.space_group_name_H-M   'P 1'
#
loop_
_entity.id
_entity.type
_entity.pdbx_description
1 polymer ?
#
loop_
_entity_poly.entity_id
_entity_poly.type
_entity_poly.pdbx_seq_one_letter_code
_entity_poly.pdbx_strand_id
1 'polypeptide(L)'
;MRLLKSKSNNNGFELTTFADEIPPYAILSHTWNDGEVTYDELVAGTGKNKAGYAKIHFCVNKAAEDGLEYSWVDTCCINKLTSDEVSTAINSMFHWYQRAAKCYVYLSDVHVPEEVTNVQAFRITWIEAFRRSRWFSRGWTLQELIAPAQVEFFSKNGKRLGSKISLEKEVCAVTAIPVAALRGQSLDDFSFDERISWIAKRTTTVKEDKAYCLLGVFRVFMPLIYGEGEEHALLRLKEIANIRNPQSLQTALFNVPFRRDSDFVDRGDILAHVDKRCSRPAGRAALVGVGGFGKSQLAIEYAHRVRQQRPDTSVFWVHASNSARLEQAFSDMADRVGLCSHPSAAIDTVLAVCRWLSNEANGRWLIIVDNVDDEIAIESQEDGQSMPLASLLPQSDHGAVLITSRNADVARSLVGRQQDIIQIGAMSDREAAKLLRNKLGDEPSDVATQLVNALDCIPLAIVQAAAYINRLGQRMSILKYLGQLKGVEGQVELLWKAAPDMRRDGKALNSVLATWQISFEHIRQQRPSAADLLSFMSFFNPQSIPDFMIRHYTDNKNKEQGNLLEKQANGENDDFEEDVAVLRAFSLVDTKQREDEFEMHRLVQLATGVWLKAEGAK
;
A
#
# COMPACT_ATOMS: atom_id res chain seq x y z
N MET A 1 -22.15 -24.43 13.28
CA MET A 1 -22.31 -25.58 12.35
C MET A 1 -23.39 -26.52 12.86
N ARG A 2 -24.19 -27.14 11.98
CA ARG A 2 -25.18 -28.16 12.36
C ARG A 2 -24.73 -29.55 11.94
N LEU A 3 -24.84 -30.54 12.83
CA LEU A 3 -24.44 -31.92 12.61
C LEU A 3 -25.61 -32.87 12.89
N LEU A 4 -25.58 -34.04 12.27
CA LEU A 4 -26.46 -35.18 12.56
C LEU A 4 -25.82 -36.02 13.66
N LYS A 5 -26.55 -36.24 14.74
CA LYS A 5 -26.16 -37.11 15.85
C LYS A 5 -26.83 -38.47 15.71
N SER A 6 -26.07 -39.56 15.77
CA SER A 6 -26.63 -40.93 15.77
C SER A 6 -27.38 -41.23 17.07
N LYS A 7 -28.55 -41.88 16.97
CA LYS A 7 -29.34 -42.33 18.13
C LYS A 7 -29.06 -43.81 18.41
N SER A 8 -28.58 -44.10 19.61
CA SER A 8 -28.15 -45.43 20.07
C SER A 8 -29.22 -46.53 19.97
N ASN A 9 -30.51 -46.16 19.97
CA ASN A 9 -31.59 -47.13 20.22
C ASN A 9 -32.52 -47.40 19.02
N ASN A 10 -32.37 -46.74 17.85
CA ASN A 10 -33.39 -46.85 16.77
C ASN A 10 -32.89 -46.62 15.32
N ASN A 11 -31.58 -46.74 15.02
CA ASN A 11 -31.04 -46.40 13.68
C ASN A 11 -31.50 -45.01 13.18
N GLY A 12 -31.79 -44.10 14.11
CA GLY A 12 -32.27 -42.75 13.83
C GLY A 12 -31.17 -41.72 14.04
N PHE A 13 -31.42 -40.50 13.59
CA PHE A 13 -30.51 -39.37 13.80
C PHE A 13 -31.31 -38.09 14.06
N GLU A 14 -30.68 -37.13 14.71
CA GLU A 14 -31.25 -35.80 14.95
C GLU A 14 -30.23 -34.70 14.67
N LEU A 15 -30.71 -33.48 14.40
CA LEU A 15 -29.85 -32.33 14.18
C LEU A 15 -29.42 -31.72 15.52
N THR A 16 -28.14 -31.38 15.63
CA THR A 16 -27.54 -30.69 16.76
C THR A 16 -26.73 -29.49 16.26
N THR A 17 -26.89 -28.33 16.89
CA THR A 17 -26.21 -27.09 16.50
C THR A 17 -25.03 -26.82 17.45
N PHE A 18 -23.89 -26.45 16.88
CA PHE A 18 -22.66 -26.09 17.57
C PHE A 18 -22.23 -24.67 17.18
N ALA A 19 -21.84 -23.86 18.16
CA ALA A 19 -21.31 -22.50 17.94
C ALA A 19 -19.80 -22.55 17.64
N ASP A 20 -18.97 -22.96 18.61
CA ASP A 20 -17.51 -22.86 18.51
C ASP A 20 -16.79 -24.23 18.62
N GLU A 21 -17.12 -25.04 19.63
CA GLU A 21 -16.52 -26.36 19.81
C GLU A 21 -17.25 -27.43 18.99
N ILE A 22 -16.76 -27.66 17.77
CA ILE A 22 -17.31 -28.67 16.87
C ILE A 22 -16.64 -30.03 17.16
N PRO A 23 -17.41 -31.07 17.57
CA PRO A 23 -16.86 -32.40 17.85
C PRO A 23 -16.37 -33.08 16.56
N PRO A 24 -15.52 -34.12 16.62
CA PRO A 24 -15.15 -34.91 15.46
C PRO A 24 -16.39 -35.46 14.72
N TYR A 25 -16.41 -35.32 13.40
CA TYR A 25 -17.54 -35.72 12.57
C TYR A 25 -17.10 -36.33 11.24
N ALA A 26 -17.95 -37.17 10.67
CA ALA A 26 -17.86 -37.59 9.29
C ALA A 26 -18.58 -36.60 8.37
N ILE A 27 -18.14 -36.45 7.12
CA ILE A 27 -18.80 -35.61 6.12
C ILE A 27 -19.17 -36.43 4.89
N LEU A 28 -20.39 -36.26 4.39
CA LEU A 28 -20.85 -36.91 3.16
C LEU A 28 -20.53 -36.04 1.95
N SER A 29 -19.94 -36.64 0.94
CA SER A 29 -19.80 -36.09 -0.41
C SER A 29 -20.59 -36.95 -1.39
N HIS A 30 -21.54 -36.34 -2.11
CA HIS A 30 -22.40 -37.05 -3.05
C HIS A 30 -22.87 -36.15 -4.20
N THR A 31 -23.33 -36.78 -5.28
CA THR A 31 -24.07 -36.05 -6.32
C THR A 31 -25.54 -35.96 -5.94
N TRP A 32 -26.09 -34.76 -5.97
CA TRP A 32 -27.52 -34.55 -5.79
C TRP A 32 -28.30 -35.21 -6.94
N ASN A 33 -29.39 -35.88 -6.60
CA ASN A 33 -30.37 -36.42 -7.53
C ASN A 33 -31.77 -35.94 -7.14
N ASP A 34 -32.79 -36.26 -7.94
CA ASP A 34 -34.17 -35.99 -7.56
C ASP A 34 -34.51 -36.73 -6.25
N GLY A 35 -35.12 -36.01 -5.31
CA GLY A 35 -35.46 -36.54 -3.99
C GLY A 35 -34.35 -36.48 -2.95
N GLU A 36 -33.52 -35.43 -2.93
CA GLU A 36 -32.75 -35.09 -1.73
C GLU A 36 -33.68 -34.67 -0.59
N VAL A 37 -33.26 -34.93 0.65
CA VAL A 37 -33.97 -34.51 1.86
C VAL A 37 -33.43 -33.15 2.29
N THR A 38 -34.30 -32.15 2.36
CA THR A 38 -33.94 -30.80 2.79
C THR A 38 -33.89 -30.69 4.32
N TYR A 39 -33.36 -29.58 4.83
CA TYR A 39 -33.39 -29.27 6.25
C TYR A 39 -34.82 -29.33 6.83
N ASP A 40 -35.78 -28.62 6.22
CA ASP A 40 -37.14 -28.55 6.74
C ASP A 40 -37.85 -29.90 6.72
N GLU A 41 -37.62 -30.70 5.68
CA GLU A 41 -38.18 -32.05 5.56
C GLU A 41 -37.59 -33.01 6.58
N LEU A 42 -36.32 -32.82 6.95
CA LEU A 42 -35.69 -33.60 8.00
C LEU A 42 -36.27 -33.23 9.37
N VAL A 43 -36.41 -31.93 9.65
CA VAL A 43 -37.01 -31.43 10.90
C VAL A 43 -38.47 -31.84 11.04
N ALA A 44 -39.26 -31.75 9.96
CA ALA A 44 -40.66 -32.17 9.92
C ALA A 44 -40.83 -33.69 9.86
N GLY A 45 -39.76 -34.46 9.62
CA GLY A 45 -39.79 -35.91 9.49
C GLY A 45 -40.49 -36.43 8.23
N THR A 46 -40.74 -35.57 7.23
CA THR A 46 -41.49 -35.89 6.00
C THR A 46 -40.60 -36.47 4.90
N GLY A 47 -39.27 -36.35 5.02
CA GLY A 47 -38.31 -36.78 3.98
C GLY A 47 -37.97 -38.28 3.96
N LYS A 48 -38.48 -39.11 4.88
CA LYS A 48 -38.02 -40.51 5.06
C LYS A 48 -38.20 -41.42 3.85
N ASN A 49 -39.20 -41.16 3.01
CA ASN A 49 -39.50 -41.97 1.84
C ASN A 49 -38.68 -41.56 0.60
N LYS A 50 -37.86 -40.51 0.70
CA LYS A 50 -37.08 -40.02 -0.43
C LYS A 50 -35.79 -40.83 -0.62
N ALA A 51 -35.35 -40.95 -1.87
CA ALA A 51 -34.11 -41.66 -2.22
C ALA A 51 -32.87 -41.07 -1.54
N GLY A 52 -32.82 -39.75 -1.32
CA GLY A 52 -31.74 -39.07 -0.60
C GLY A 52 -31.62 -39.48 0.86
N TYR A 53 -32.71 -39.95 1.50
CA TYR A 53 -32.69 -40.39 2.89
C TYR A 53 -31.73 -41.57 3.11
N ALA A 54 -31.64 -42.47 2.12
CA ALA A 54 -30.71 -43.61 2.17
C ALA A 54 -29.24 -43.16 2.20
N LYS A 55 -28.89 -42.05 1.56
CA LYS A 55 -27.51 -41.50 1.56
C LYS A 55 -27.16 -40.94 2.94
N ILE A 56 -28.10 -40.27 3.58
CA ILE A 56 -27.94 -39.77 4.95
C ILE A 56 -27.75 -40.94 5.92
N HIS A 57 -28.61 -41.96 5.80
CA HIS A 57 -28.54 -43.16 6.64
C HIS A 57 -27.20 -43.90 6.46
N PHE A 58 -26.75 -44.05 5.22
CA PHE A 58 -25.42 -44.58 4.90
C PHE A 58 -24.30 -43.81 5.62
N CYS A 59 -24.30 -42.48 5.53
CA CYS A 59 -23.28 -41.65 6.16
C CYS A 59 -23.26 -41.82 7.68
N VAL A 60 -24.42 -41.74 8.33
CA VAL A 60 -24.56 -41.84 9.79
C VAL A 60 -24.13 -43.22 10.30
N ASN A 61 -24.55 -44.30 9.64
CA ASN A 61 -24.15 -45.65 10.02
C ASN A 61 -22.65 -45.87 9.83
N LYS A 62 -22.10 -45.43 8.70
CA LYS A 62 -20.67 -45.56 8.41
C LYS A 62 -19.83 -44.74 9.38
N ALA A 63 -20.29 -43.56 9.77
CA ALA A 63 -19.68 -42.76 10.84
C ALA A 63 -19.66 -43.52 12.16
N ALA A 64 -20.80 -44.10 12.58
CA ALA A 64 -20.91 -44.85 13.81
C ALA A 64 -20.01 -46.11 13.83
N GLU A 65 -19.94 -46.86 12.72
CA GLU A 65 -19.01 -47.99 12.55
C GLU A 65 -17.55 -47.58 12.73
N ASP A 66 -17.22 -46.37 12.28
CA ASP A 66 -15.88 -45.81 12.35
C ASP A 66 -15.62 -45.02 13.65
N GLY A 67 -16.55 -45.11 14.63
CA GLY A 67 -16.42 -44.52 15.97
C GLY A 67 -16.76 -43.03 16.06
N LEU A 68 -17.45 -42.46 15.07
CA LEU A 68 -17.87 -41.07 15.03
C LEU A 68 -19.36 -40.93 15.35
N GLU A 69 -19.68 -40.16 16.39
CA GLU A 69 -21.07 -39.91 16.83
C GLU A 69 -21.82 -38.93 15.92
N TYR A 70 -21.07 -38.07 15.22
CA TYR A 70 -21.60 -36.97 14.43
C TYR A 70 -21.29 -37.12 12.93
N SER A 71 -22.23 -36.67 12.09
CA SER A 71 -22.10 -36.63 10.63
C SER A 71 -22.60 -35.30 10.07
N TRP A 72 -22.12 -34.90 8.90
CA TRP A 72 -22.60 -33.72 8.18
C TRP A 72 -23.02 -34.07 6.76
N VAL A 73 -24.17 -33.54 6.35
CA VAL A 73 -24.70 -33.68 4.99
C VAL A 73 -25.28 -32.34 4.55
N ASP A 74 -24.75 -31.77 3.47
CA ASP A 74 -25.08 -30.44 2.96
C ASP A 74 -26.58 -30.24 2.66
N THR A 75 -27.29 -31.28 2.24
CA THR A 75 -28.72 -31.19 1.87
C THR A 75 -29.62 -30.89 3.06
N CYS A 76 -29.28 -31.38 4.26
CA CYS A 76 -30.13 -31.28 5.44
C CYS A 76 -29.47 -30.57 6.64
N CYS A 77 -28.16 -30.38 6.63
CA CYS A 77 -27.44 -29.60 7.67
C CYS A 77 -27.37 -28.10 7.36
N ILE A 78 -27.74 -27.67 6.15
CA ILE A 78 -27.82 -26.26 5.74
C ILE A 78 -29.29 -25.90 5.47
N ASN A 79 -29.74 -24.76 5.99
CA ASN A 79 -31.05 -24.20 5.70
C ASN A 79 -30.88 -23.34 4.46
N LYS A 80 -31.39 -23.85 3.34
CA LYS A 80 -31.23 -23.20 2.04
C LYS A 80 -32.27 -22.11 1.80
N LEU A 81 -33.21 -21.88 2.72
CA LEU A 81 -34.21 -20.83 2.63
C LEU A 81 -33.68 -19.45 3.05
N THR A 82 -32.59 -19.40 3.81
CA THR A 82 -31.99 -18.16 4.30
C THR A 82 -30.70 -17.86 3.55
N SER A 83 -30.67 -16.75 2.81
CA SER A 83 -29.52 -16.31 2.00
C SER A 83 -28.23 -16.21 2.82
N ASP A 84 -28.34 -15.74 4.06
CA ASP A 84 -27.20 -15.53 4.94
C ASP A 84 -26.54 -16.85 5.35
N GLU A 85 -27.35 -17.88 5.62
CA GLU A 85 -26.82 -19.19 5.95
C GLU A 85 -26.22 -19.89 4.72
N VAL A 86 -26.82 -19.73 3.54
CA VAL A 86 -26.26 -20.24 2.28
C VAL A 86 -24.91 -19.58 1.99
N SER A 87 -24.82 -18.25 2.13
CA SER A 87 -23.57 -17.50 1.95
C SER A 87 -22.50 -17.93 2.94
N THR A 88 -22.86 -18.07 4.22
CA THR A 88 -21.97 -18.56 5.26
C THR A 88 -21.49 -19.97 4.97
N ALA A 89 -22.39 -20.86 4.54
CA ALA A 89 -22.09 -22.25 4.25
C ALA A 89 -21.13 -22.40 3.07
N ILE A 90 -21.36 -21.67 1.97
CA ILE A 90 -20.49 -21.69 0.80
C ILE A 90 -19.09 -21.19 1.15
N ASN A 91 -18.97 -20.09 1.89
CA ASN A 91 -17.68 -19.56 2.33
C ASN A 91 -16.97 -20.48 3.35
N SER A 92 -17.72 -21.32 4.08
CA SER A 92 -17.17 -22.23 5.10
C SER A 92 -16.93 -23.66 4.61
N MET A 93 -17.43 -24.01 3.43
CA MET A 93 -17.51 -25.41 2.98
C MET A 93 -16.16 -26.10 2.95
N PHE A 94 -15.15 -25.45 2.37
CA PHE A 94 -13.80 -25.98 2.31
C PHE A 94 -13.27 -26.33 3.70
N HIS A 95 -13.47 -25.43 4.67
CA HIS A 95 -13.03 -25.61 6.06
C HIS A 95 -13.77 -26.75 6.75
N TRP A 96 -15.07 -26.92 6.48
CA TRP A 96 -15.84 -28.05 6.99
C TRP A 96 -15.31 -29.38 6.43
N TYR A 97 -15.07 -29.47 5.12
CA TYR A 97 -14.44 -30.65 4.54
C TYR A 97 -13.02 -30.89 5.07
N GLN A 98 -12.23 -29.83 5.26
CA GLN A 98 -10.86 -29.92 5.79
C GLN A 98 -10.82 -30.44 7.23
N ARG A 99 -11.79 -30.05 8.07
CA ARG A 99 -11.85 -30.44 9.49
C ARG A 99 -12.59 -31.75 9.75
N ALA A 100 -13.27 -32.30 8.75
CA ALA A 100 -13.93 -33.59 8.90
C ALA A 100 -12.91 -34.70 9.20
N ALA A 101 -13.23 -35.56 10.16
CA ALA A 101 -12.38 -36.69 10.50
C ALA A 101 -12.29 -37.70 9.34
N LYS A 102 -13.42 -37.90 8.65
CA LYS A 102 -13.53 -38.73 7.44
C LYS A 102 -14.52 -38.12 6.45
N CYS A 103 -14.17 -38.11 5.17
CA CYS A 103 -15.07 -37.81 4.07
C CYS A 103 -15.50 -39.09 3.36
N TYR A 104 -16.79 -39.39 3.35
CA TYR A 104 -17.37 -40.52 2.64
C TYR A 104 -17.93 -40.05 1.31
N VAL A 105 -17.34 -40.53 0.22
CA VAL A 105 -17.81 -40.25 -1.14
C VAL A 105 -18.75 -41.37 -1.56
N TYR A 106 -20.04 -41.06 -1.71
CA TYR A 106 -21.07 -42.03 -2.10
C TYR A 106 -21.39 -41.92 -3.60
N LEU A 107 -20.91 -42.90 -4.38
CA LEU A 107 -21.05 -42.93 -5.83
C LEU A 107 -22.32 -43.67 -6.25
N SER A 108 -23.41 -42.91 -6.40
CA SER A 108 -24.73 -43.47 -6.75
C SER A 108 -24.81 -44.15 -8.13
N ASP A 109 -23.84 -43.92 -9.01
CA ASP A 109 -23.74 -44.46 -10.37
C ASP A 109 -22.70 -45.57 -10.53
N VAL A 110 -22.01 -45.96 -9.45
CA VAL A 110 -21.07 -47.09 -9.43
C VAL A 110 -21.70 -48.26 -8.70
N HIS A 111 -21.90 -49.39 -9.38
CA HIS A 111 -22.42 -50.61 -8.79
C HIS A 111 -21.34 -51.69 -8.71
N VAL A 112 -21.33 -52.42 -7.60
CA VAL A 112 -20.37 -53.48 -7.31
C VAL A 112 -21.17 -54.76 -7.04
N PRO A 113 -21.16 -55.76 -7.95
CA PRO A 113 -21.91 -57.01 -7.79
C PRO A 113 -21.67 -57.71 -6.43
N GLU A 114 -22.65 -58.49 -5.97
CA GLU A 114 -22.56 -59.21 -4.69
C GLU A 114 -21.53 -60.34 -4.71
N GLU A 115 -21.50 -61.13 -5.78
CA GLU A 115 -20.57 -62.24 -5.99
C GLU A 115 -19.43 -61.86 -6.94
N VAL A 116 -18.19 -62.19 -6.55
CA VAL A 116 -16.98 -61.93 -7.35
C VAL A 116 -16.40 -63.27 -7.81
N THR A 117 -16.61 -63.63 -9.07
CA THR A 117 -16.07 -64.88 -9.65
C THR A 117 -14.61 -64.74 -10.10
N ASN A 118 -14.13 -63.52 -10.37
CA ASN A 118 -12.72 -63.22 -10.68
C ASN A 118 -12.31 -61.82 -10.19
N VAL A 119 -11.40 -61.75 -9.22
CA VAL A 119 -10.99 -60.51 -8.54
C VAL A 119 -10.34 -59.47 -9.47
N GLN A 120 -9.53 -59.90 -10.45
CA GLN A 120 -8.84 -58.98 -11.36
C GLN A 120 -9.78 -58.41 -12.42
N ALA A 121 -10.58 -59.28 -13.06
CA ALA A 121 -11.59 -58.83 -14.03
C ALA A 121 -12.63 -57.91 -13.35
N PHE A 122 -13.01 -58.23 -12.11
CA PHE A 122 -13.93 -57.43 -11.31
C PHE A 122 -13.37 -56.05 -10.96
N ARG A 123 -12.08 -55.96 -10.59
CA ARG A 123 -11.42 -54.68 -10.34
C ARG A 123 -11.44 -53.79 -11.57
N ILE A 124 -11.22 -54.35 -12.76
CA ILE A 124 -11.25 -53.61 -14.03
C ILE A 124 -12.68 -53.08 -14.30
N THR A 125 -13.72 -53.87 -14.08
CA THR A 125 -15.10 -53.46 -14.39
C THR A 125 -15.57 -52.26 -13.55
N TRP A 126 -15.37 -52.27 -12.22
CA TRP A 126 -15.83 -51.15 -11.41
C TRP A 126 -14.91 -49.92 -11.52
N ILE A 127 -13.63 -50.09 -11.86
CA ILE A 127 -12.71 -48.94 -12.02
C ILE A 127 -13.06 -48.10 -13.24
N GLU A 128 -13.58 -48.72 -14.30
CA GLU A 128 -14.11 -47.99 -15.45
C GLU A 128 -15.37 -47.19 -15.07
N ALA A 129 -16.30 -47.80 -14.32
CA ALA A 129 -17.48 -47.11 -13.81
C ALA A 129 -17.10 -45.96 -12.86
N PHE A 130 -16.10 -46.17 -11.99
CA PHE A 130 -15.54 -45.16 -11.11
C PHE A 130 -15.01 -43.96 -11.91
N ARG A 131 -14.17 -44.21 -12.92
CA ARG A 131 -13.60 -43.14 -13.77
C ARG A 131 -14.65 -42.34 -14.55
N ARG A 132 -15.79 -42.96 -14.84
CA ARG A 132 -16.94 -42.34 -15.54
C ARG A 132 -17.99 -41.76 -14.59
N SER A 133 -17.80 -41.87 -13.28
CA SER A 133 -18.78 -41.38 -12.32
C SER A 133 -18.98 -39.88 -12.49
N ARG A 134 -20.26 -39.47 -12.47
CA ARG A 134 -20.69 -38.07 -12.52
C ARG A 134 -20.13 -37.27 -11.34
N TRP A 135 -19.71 -37.92 -10.26
CA TRP A 135 -19.10 -37.23 -9.12
C TRP A 135 -17.86 -36.43 -9.54
N PHE A 136 -17.03 -36.95 -10.46
CA PHE A 136 -15.84 -36.24 -10.94
C PHE A 136 -16.14 -35.05 -11.86
N SER A 137 -17.35 -34.96 -12.40
CA SER A 137 -17.75 -33.87 -13.30
C SER A 137 -18.52 -32.76 -12.60
N ARG A 138 -18.79 -32.84 -11.29
CA ARG A 138 -19.47 -31.76 -10.54
C ARG A 138 -18.47 -30.74 -10.01
N GLY A 139 -18.84 -29.46 -10.00
CA GLY A 139 -17.99 -28.38 -9.50
C GLY A 139 -17.63 -28.53 -8.03
N TRP A 140 -18.64 -28.62 -7.16
CA TRP A 140 -18.46 -28.62 -5.70
C TRP A 140 -17.60 -29.77 -5.18
N THR A 141 -17.68 -30.95 -5.82
CA THR A 141 -16.88 -32.13 -5.46
C THR A 141 -15.37 -31.92 -5.61
N LEU A 142 -14.93 -30.80 -6.21
CA LEU A 142 -13.51 -30.40 -6.20
C LEU A 142 -13.03 -30.13 -4.78
N GLN A 143 -13.75 -29.32 -4.01
CA GLN A 143 -13.37 -29.01 -2.63
C GLN A 143 -13.53 -30.25 -1.74
N GLU A 144 -14.56 -31.05 -2.00
CA GLU A 144 -14.86 -32.29 -1.25
C GLU A 144 -13.77 -33.37 -1.45
N LEU A 145 -13.04 -33.31 -2.58
CA LEU A 145 -11.90 -34.17 -2.86
C LEU A 145 -10.61 -33.66 -2.22
N ILE A 146 -10.35 -32.35 -2.35
CA ILE A 146 -9.07 -31.73 -2.04
C ILE A 146 -8.94 -31.42 -0.55
N ALA A 147 -9.98 -30.83 0.05
CA ALA A 147 -9.91 -30.31 1.41
C ALA A 147 -9.73 -31.39 2.48
N PRO A 148 -10.45 -32.53 2.49
CA PRO A 148 -10.33 -33.51 3.57
C PRO A 148 -9.01 -34.26 3.53
N ALA A 149 -8.42 -34.49 4.69
CA ALA A 149 -7.23 -35.34 4.82
C ALA A 149 -7.54 -36.82 4.45
N GLN A 150 -8.72 -37.31 4.83
CA GLN A 150 -9.16 -38.68 4.57
C GLN A 150 -10.43 -38.69 3.72
N VAL A 151 -10.37 -39.35 2.57
CA VAL A 151 -11.50 -39.53 1.64
C VAL A 151 -11.61 -41.02 1.30
N GLU A 152 -12.78 -41.59 1.49
CA GLU A 152 -13.11 -42.98 1.17
C GLU A 152 -14.25 -43.06 0.17
N PHE A 153 -14.08 -43.85 -0.89
CA PHE A 153 -15.06 -44.01 -1.96
C PHE A 153 -15.89 -45.26 -1.74
N PHE A 154 -17.21 -45.12 -1.89
CA PHE A 154 -18.19 -46.18 -1.76
C PHE A 154 -19.11 -46.26 -2.97
N SER A 155 -19.51 -47.48 -3.33
CA SER A 155 -20.50 -47.74 -4.38
C SER A 155 -21.94 -47.46 -3.94
N LYS A 156 -22.88 -47.51 -4.88
CA LYS A 156 -24.33 -47.41 -4.64
C LYS A 156 -24.87 -48.44 -3.64
N ASN A 157 -24.21 -49.59 -3.48
CA ASN A 157 -24.58 -50.61 -2.49
C ASN A 157 -23.70 -50.58 -1.23
N GLY A 158 -23.00 -49.46 -0.96
CA GLY A 158 -22.24 -49.25 0.27
C GLY A 158 -20.91 -50.03 0.35
N LYS A 159 -20.45 -50.65 -0.74
CA LYS A 159 -19.17 -51.37 -0.76
C LYS A 159 -18.01 -50.37 -0.92
N ARG A 160 -16.98 -50.53 -0.10
CA ARG A 160 -15.76 -49.70 -0.15
C ARG A 160 -14.94 -50.01 -1.40
N LEU A 161 -14.67 -48.98 -2.20
CA LEU A 161 -13.89 -49.06 -3.45
C LEU A 161 -12.40 -48.78 -3.20
N GLY A 162 -12.10 -47.89 -2.25
CA GLY A 162 -10.74 -47.47 -1.90
C GLY A 162 -10.72 -46.08 -1.27
N SER A 163 -9.52 -45.58 -0.96
CA SER A 163 -9.30 -44.21 -0.50
C SER A 163 -8.73 -43.31 -1.60
N LYS A 164 -8.74 -42.00 -1.37
CA LYS A 164 -8.04 -41.02 -2.24
C LYS A 164 -6.57 -41.36 -2.46
N ILE A 165 -5.92 -41.98 -1.48
CA ILE A 165 -4.52 -42.43 -1.59
C ILE A 165 -4.41 -43.73 -2.38
N SER A 166 -5.25 -44.73 -2.09
CA SER A 166 -5.15 -46.01 -2.81
C SER A 166 -5.57 -45.93 -4.29
N LEU A 167 -6.34 -44.90 -4.65
CA LEU A 167 -6.86 -44.64 -5.99
C LEU A 167 -6.28 -43.34 -6.60
N GLU A 168 -5.16 -42.84 -6.08
CA GLU A 168 -4.60 -41.54 -6.48
C GLU A 168 -4.28 -41.45 -7.98
N LYS A 169 -3.90 -42.58 -8.60
CA LYS A 169 -3.58 -42.64 -10.05
C LYS A 169 -4.85 -42.51 -10.89
N GLU A 170 -5.91 -43.20 -10.50
CA GLU A 170 -7.22 -43.12 -11.15
C GLU A 170 -7.83 -41.72 -10.98
N VAL A 171 -7.76 -41.17 -9.77
CA VAL A 171 -8.27 -39.82 -9.47
C VAL A 171 -7.50 -38.76 -10.24
N CYS A 172 -6.16 -38.81 -10.25
CA CYS A 172 -5.32 -37.91 -11.04
C CYS A 172 -5.63 -38.02 -12.54
N ALA A 173 -5.76 -39.23 -13.09
CA ALA A 173 -6.07 -39.43 -14.51
C ALA A 173 -7.41 -38.82 -14.93
N VAL A 174 -8.44 -38.89 -14.07
CA VAL A 174 -9.78 -38.36 -14.36
C VAL A 174 -9.84 -36.84 -14.15
N THR A 175 -9.22 -36.34 -13.09
CA THR A 175 -9.38 -34.93 -12.65
C THR A 175 -8.28 -34.01 -13.17
N ALA A 176 -7.16 -34.56 -13.63
CA ALA A 176 -5.91 -33.84 -13.91
C ALA A 176 -5.29 -33.13 -12.68
N ILE A 177 -5.77 -33.42 -11.46
CA ILE A 177 -5.18 -32.90 -10.23
C ILE A 177 -3.90 -33.69 -9.92
N PRO A 178 -2.77 -33.02 -9.63
CA PRO A 178 -1.53 -33.70 -9.28
C PRO A 178 -1.66 -34.59 -8.05
N VAL A 179 -0.99 -35.74 -8.06
CA VAL A 179 -0.94 -36.66 -6.90
C VAL A 179 -0.46 -35.95 -5.63
N ALA A 180 0.44 -34.98 -5.76
CA ALA A 180 0.95 -34.24 -4.62
C ALA A 180 -0.15 -33.39 -3.94
N ALA A 181 -1.04 -32.75 -4.71
CA ALA A 181 -2.22 -32.06 -4.17
C ALA A 181 -3.19 -33.05 -3.50
N LEU A 182 -3.42 -34.23 -4.10
CA LEU A 182 -4.27 -35.28 -3.50
C LEU A 182 -3.73 -35.81 -2.17
N ARG A 183 -2.40 -35.79 -1.99
CA ARG A 183 -1.71 -36.17 -0.76
C ARG A 183 -1.61 -35.04 0.28
N GLY A 184 -2.18 -33.87 0.01
CA GLY A 184 -2.25 -32.76 0.96
C GLY A 184 -1.04 -31.82 0.93
N GLN A 185 -0.27 -31.77 -0.17
CA GLN A 185 0.68 -30.68 -0.38
C GLN A 185 -0.04 -29.33 -0.29
N SER A 186 0.66 -28.31 0.19
CA SER A 186 0.12 -26.95 0.27
C SER A 186 -0.42 -26.52 -1.08
N LEU A 187 -1.66 -26.00 -1.11
CA LEU A 187 -2.26 -25.50 -2.34
C LEU A 187 -1.53 -24.27 -2.89
N ASP A 188 -0.76 -23.59 -2.06
CA ASP A 188 0.05 -22.43 -2.43
C ASP A 188 1.30 -22.82 -3.23
N ASP A 189 1.68 -24.10 -3.26
CA ASP A 189 2.77 -24.61 -4.10
C ASP A 189 2.34 -24.82 -5.57
N PHE A 190 1.04 -24.74 -5.85
CA PHE A 190 0.48 -24.88 -7.19
C PHE A 190 0.15 -23.51 -7.77
N SER A 191 0.52 -23.30 -9.03
CA SER A 191 0.31 -22.02 -9.70
C SER A 191 -1.18 -21.66 -9.78
N PHE A 192 -1.45 -20.37 -9.98
CA PHE A 192 -2.82 -19.88 -10.15
C PHE A 192 -3.53 -20.62 -11.31
N ASP A 193 -2.88 -20.70 -12.47
CA ASP A 193 -3.43 -21.35 -13.67
C ASP A 193 -3.63 -22.85 -13.47
N GLU A 194 -2.73 -23.50 -12.74
CA GLU A 194 -2.86 -24.92 -12.40
C GLU A 194 -4.09 -25.16 -11.53
N ARG A 195 -4.29 -24.37 -10.47
CA ARG A 195 -5.48 -24.47 -9.61
C ARG A 195 -6.77 -24.15 -10.36
N ILE A 196 -6.77 -23.14 -11.25
CA ILE A 196 -7.90 -22.85 -12.13
C ILE A 196 -8.20 -24.05 -13.05
N SER A 197 -7.18 -24.73 -13.58
CA SER A 197 -7.38 -25.85 -14.50
C SER A 197 -8.20 -27.00 -13.90
N TRP A 198 -8.19 -27.16 -12.56
CA TRP A 198 -8.91 -28.24 -11.86
C TRP A 198 -10.43 -28.15 -11.96
N ILE A 199 -10.99 -26.97 -12.29
CA ILE A 199 -12.42 -26.80 -12.53
C ILE A 199 -12.81 -27.00 -14.01
N ALA A 200 -11.84 -27.03 -14.93
CA ALA A 200 -12.11 -26.91 -16.37
C ALA A 200 -13.12 -27.95 -16.88
N LYS A 201 -12.96 -29.23 -16.50
CA LYS A 201 -13.85 -30.33 -16.93
C LYS A 201 -15.10 -30.52 -16.06
N ARG A 202 -15.30 -29.69 -15.03
CA ARG A 202 -16.42 -29.80 -14.10
C ARG A 202 -17.60 -28.92 -14.53
N THR A 203 -18.81 -29.24 -14.12
CA THR A 203 -20.04 -28.49 -14.42
C THR A 203 -20.79 -28.16 -13.14
N THR A 204 -21.47 -27.02 -13.16
CA THR A 204 -22.30 -26.53 -12.05
C THR A 204 -23.71 -26.28 -12.54
N THR A 205 -24.69 -26.39 -11.64
CA THR A 205 -26.10 -26.10 -11.97
C THR A 205 -26.32 -24.59 -12.09
N VAL A 206 -25.71 -23.82 -11.18
CA VAL A 206 -25.66 -22.36 -11.22
C VAL A 206 -24.32 -21.95 -11.81
N LYS A 207 -24.31 -20.99 -12.73
CA LYS A 207 -23.13 -20.66 -13.54
C LYS A 207 -22.01 -20.06 -12.66
N GLU A 208 -22.38 -19.21 -11.72
CA GLU A 208 -21.48 -18.53 -10.77
C GLU A 208 -20.79 -19.51 -9.81
N ASP A 209 -21.43 -20.65 -9.51
CA ASP A 209 -20.81 -21.70 -8.68
C ASP A 209 -19.50 -22.21 -9.29
N LYS A 210 -19.27 -22.03 -10.59
CA LYS A 210 -17.98 -22.34 -11.22
C LYS A 210 -16.82 -21.61 -10.55
N ALA A 211 -17.05 -20.36 -10.12
CA ALA A 211 -16.11 -19.59 -9.31
C ALA A 211 -16.21 -19.95 -7.82
N TYR A 212 -17.42 -20.10 -7.27
CA TYR A 212 -17.58 -20.34 -5.82
C TYR A 212 -17.04 -21.70 -5.36
N CYS A 213 -17.03 -22.70 -6.24
CA CYS A 213 -16.36 -23.99 -6.02
C CYS A 213 -14.83 -23.87 -5.89
N LEU A 214 -14.23 -22.69 -6.13
CA LEU A 214 -12.79 -22.46 -6.01
C LEU A 214 -12.39 -21.61 -4.80
N LEU A 215 -13.34 -21.05 -4.03
CA LEU A 215 -13.03 -20.15 -2.91
C LEU A 215 -12.01 -20.75 -1.93
N GLY A 216 -12.25 -21.99 -1.50
CA GLY A 216 -11.34 -22.68 -0.60
C GLY A 216 -10.01 -23.09 -1.22
N VAL A 217 -9.98 -23.36 -2.53
CA VAL A 217 -8.75 -23.69 -3.27
C VAL A 217 -7.80 -22.49 -3.36
N PHE A 218 -8.37 -21.28 -3.44
CA PHE A 218 -7.62 -20.02 -3.39
C PHE A 218 -7.57 -19.37 -2.00
N ARG A 219 -8.19 -19.99 -0.99
CA ARG A 219 -8.28 -19.47 0.39
C ARG A 219 -8.81 -18.03 0.44
N VAL A 220 -9.81 -17.75 -0.38
CA VAL A 220 -10.49 -16.44 -0.45
C VAL A 220 -11.91 -16.53 0.11
N PHE A 221 -12.46 -15.37 0.47
CA PHE A 221 -13.87 -15.20 0.81
C PHE A 221 -14.42 -14.07 -0.05
N MET A 222 -15.63 -14.23 -0.55
CA MET A 222 -16.29 -13.18 -1.35
C MET A 222 -17.80 -13.23 -1.21
N PRO A 223 -18.50 -12.10 -1.38
CA PRO A 223 -19.96 -12.08 -1.46
C PRO A 223 -20.47 -12.97 -2.61
N LEU A 224 -21.57 -13.68 -2.38
CA LEU A 224 -22.24 -14.44 -3.44
C LEU A 224 -23.25 -13.56 -4.15
N ILE A 225 -23.01 -13.29 -5.43
CA ILE A 225 -23.89 -12.49 -6.27
C ILE A 225 -24.43 -13.41 -7.38
N TYR A 226 -25.54 -14.10 -7.09
CA TYR A 226 -26.21 -14.90 -8.10
C TYR A 226 -26.93 -14.00 -9.10
N GLY A 227 -26.67 -14.20 -10.39
CA GLY A 227 -27.12 -13.34 -11.49
C GLY A 227 -26.02 -12.49 -12.11
N GLU A 228 -24.81 -12.44 -11.52
CA GLU A 228 -23.66 -11.73 -12.11
C GLU A 228 -23.04 -12.47 -13.31
N GLY A 229 -23.32 -13.77 -13.47
CA GLY A 229 -22.76 -14.60 -14.52
C GLY A 229 -21.37 -15.17 -14.19
N GLU A 230 -21.04 -16.29 -14.84
CA GLU A 230 -19.79 -17.04 -14.61
C GLU A 230 -18.53 -16.19 -14.83
N GLU A 231 -18.50 -15.38 -15.89
CA GLU A 231 -17.35 -14.57 -16.26
C GLU A 231 -17.01 -13.53 -15.19
N HIS A 232 -18.01 -12.79 -14.71
CA HIS A 232 -17.83 -11.78 -13.66
C HIS A 232 -17.48 -12.41 -12.30
N ALA A 233 -18.12 -13.53 -11.95
CA ALA A 233 -17.79 -14.27 -10.73
C ALA A 233 -16.32 -14.78 -10.75
N LEU A 234 -15.85 -15.30 -11.89
CA LEU A 234 -14.46 -15.73 -12.07
C LEU A 234 -13.47 -14.56 -12.07
N LEU A 235 -13.85 -13.40 -12.61
CA LEU A 235 -13.02 -12.19 -12.59
C LEU A 235 -12.83 -11.67 -11.16
N ARG A 236 -13.90 -11.59 -10.36
CA ARG A 236 -13.83 -11.25 -8.94
C ARG A 236 -12.97 -12.24 -8.16
N LEU A 237 -13.14 -13.55 -8.41
CA LEU A 237 -12.29 -14.58 -7.81
C LEU A 237 -10.81 -14.33 -8.11
N LYS A 238 -10.46 -14.03 -9.38
CA LYS A 238 -9.09 -13.72 -9.81
C LYS A 238 -8.53 -12.51 -9.08
N GLU A 239 -9.29 -11.42 -9.00
CA GLU A 239 -8.88 -10.19 -8.31
C GLU A 239 -8.59 -10.47 -6.83
N ILE A 240 -9.50 -11.13 -6.12
CA ILE A 240 -9.34 -11.42 -4.69
C ILE A 240 -8.19 -12.42 -4.46
N ALA A 241 -8.06 -13.44 -5.30
CA ALA A 241 -6.97 -14.41 -5.20
C ALA A 241 -5.60 -13.78 -5.47
N ASN A 242 -5.51 -12.82 -6.39
CA ASN A 242 -4.28 -12.07 -6.66
C ASN A 242 -3.89 -11.16 -5.49
N ILE A 243 -4.86 -10.60 -4.77
CA ILE A 243 -4.61 -9.81 -3.54
C ILE A 243 -4.10 -10.71 -2.41
N ARG A 244 -4.61 -11.94 -2.28
CA ARG A 244 -4.29 -12.86 -1.18
C ARG A 244 -3.09 -13.78 -1.41
N ASN A 245 -2.50 -13.83 -2.59
CA ASN A 245 -1.36 -14.71 -2.85
C ASN A 245 -0.09 -14.13 -2.18
N PRO A 246 0.47 -14.73 -1.12
CA PRO A 246 1.70 -14.22 -0.51
C PRO A 246 2.90 -14.27 -1.47
N GLN A 247 2.82 -15.06 -2.55
CA GLN A 247 3.81 -15.03 -3.63
C GLN A 247 3.68 -13.83 -4.57
N SER A 248 2.51 -13.15 -4.64
CA SER A 248 2.40 -11.85 -5.32
C SER A 248 2.80 -10.67 -4.41
N LEU A 249 2.80 -10.87 -3.08
CA LEU A 249 3.42 -9.97 -2.09
C LEU A 249 4.97 -10.05 -2.06
N GLN A 250 5.60 -10.96 -2.82
CA GLN A 250 7.05 -10.93 -3.07
C GLN A 250 7.47 -9.95 -4.18
N THR A 251 6.57 -9.09 -4.63
CA THR A 251 6.99 -7.86 -5.31
C THR A 251 6.86 -6.72 -4.32
N ALA A 252 8.00 -6.25 -3.83
CA ALA A 252 8.05 -4.99 -3.11
C ALA A 252 7.25 -3.92 -3.86
N LEU A 253 6.37 -3.22 -3.15
CA LEU A 253 5.50 -2.22 -3.74
C LEU A 253 6.31 -0.98 -4.11
N PHE A 254 6.05 -0.39 -5.27
CA PHE A 254 6.68 0.88 -5.65
C PHE A 254 5.59 1.92 -5.90
N ASN A 255 5.26 2.67 -4.84
CA ASN A 255 4.26 3.74 -4.83
C ASN A 255 4.96 5.11 -4.90
N VAL A 256 5.62 5.39 -6.02
CA VAL A 256 6.18 6.72 -6.31
C VAL A 256 5.49 7.26 -7.57
N PRO A 257 4.74 8.37 -7.50
CA PRO A 257 3.96 8.87 -8.64
C PRO A 257 4.83 9.56 -9.71
N PHE A 258 6.14 9.64 -9.48
CA PHE A 258 7.07 10.37 -10.34
C PHE A 258 8.00 9.42 -11.10
N ARG A 259 8.13 9.67 -12.42
CA ARG A 259 9.11 9.00 -13.26
C ARG A 259 10.53 9.43 -12.87
N ARG A 260 11.48 8.52 -13.04
CA ARG A 260 12.91 8.85 -12.94
C ARG A 260 13.28 9.87 -14.02
N ASP A 261 14.04 10.90 -13.65
CA ASP A 261 14.54 11.90 -14.60
C ASP A 261 15.80 11.39 -15.31
N SER A 262 15.78 11.29 -16.63
CA SER A 262 16.96 10.95 -17.44
C SER A 262 18.04 12.02 -17.37
N ASP A 263 17.63 13.26 -17.10
CA ASP A 263 18.51 14.43 -17.10
C ASP A 263 19.04 14.75 -15.70
N PHE A 264 18.74 13.89 -14.71
CA PHE A 264 19.15 14.08 -13.33
C PHE A 264 20.67 14.24 -13.22
N VAL A 265 21.08 15.21 -12.40
CA VAL A 265 22.48 15.47 -12.11
C VAL A 265 22.77 15.06 -10.68
N ASP A 266 23.66 14.07 -10.52
CA ASP A 266 24.16 13.67 -9.20
C ASP A 266 24.95 14.82 -8.55
N ARG A 267 24.74 15.00 -7.24
CA ARG A 267 25.22 16.14 -6.46
C ARG A 267 26.19 15.67 -5.39
N GLY A 268 27.33 15.13 -5.85
CA GLY A 268 28.37 14.57 -4.99
C GLY A 268 27.86 13.42 -4.12
N ASP A 269 28.17 13.48 -2.83
CA ASP A 269 27.90 12.37 -1.89
C ASP A 269 26.53 12.47 -1.20
N ILE A 270 25.65 13.39 -1.60
CA ILE A 270 24.37 13.63 -0.92
C ILE A 270 23.53 12.35 -0.83
N LEU A 271 23.36 11.63 -1.94
CA LEU A 271 22.56 10.39 -1.95
C LEU A 271 23.24 9.24 -1.20
N ALA A 272 24.57 9.20 -1.16
CA ALA A 272 25.31 8.24 -0.33
C ALA A 272 25.11 8.52 1.17
N HIS A 273 25.06 9.81 1.54
CA HIS A 273 24.75 10.24 2.90
C HIS A 273 23.31 9.93 3.32
N VAL A 274 22.35 10.00 2.40
CA VAL A 274 20.97 9.53 2.62
C VAL A 274 20.97 8.02 2.83
N ASP A 275 21.58 7.26 1.92
CA ASP A 275 21.59 5.79 2.00
C ASP A 275 22.22 5.29 3.30
N LYS A 276 23.33 5.90 3.72
CA LYS A 276 24.00 5.58 5.00
C LYS A 276 23.10 5.75 6.22
N ARG A 277 22.20 6.75 6.22
CA ARG A 277 21.27 7.01 7.33
C ARG A 277 20.05 6.10 7.27
N CYS A 278 19.47 5.94 6.08
CA CYS A 278 18.31 5.07 5.86
C CYS A 278 18.64 3.58 5.95
N SER A 279 19.91 3.17 5.85
CA SER A 279 20.32 1.77 6.03
C SER A 279 20.47 1.35 7.50
N ARG A 280 20.35 2.29 8.45
CA ARG A 280 20.36 1.97 9.89
C ARG A 280 19.00 1.36 10.30
N PRO A 281 18.95 0.52 11.35
CA PRO A 281 17.69 0.09 11.94
C PRO A 281 16.83 1.30 12.33
N ALA A 282 15.56 1.30 11.92
CA ALA A 282 14.63 2.42 12.08
C ALA A 282 15.20 3.76 11.57
N GLY A 283 15.99 3.70 10.48
CA GLY A 283 16.77 4.83 9.98
C GLY A 283 15.90 5.98 9.50
N ARG A 284 16.16 7.18 10.02
CA ARG A 284 15.52 8.44 9.57
C ARG A 284 16.56 9.38 8.98
N ALA A 285 16.20 10.07 7.91
CA ALA A 285 17.02 11.12 7.31
C ALA A 285 16.12 12.25 6.80
N ALA A 286 16.62 13.49 6.83
CA ALA A 286 15.91 14.63 6.27
C ALA A 286 16.78 15.40 5.28
N LEU A 287 16.20 15.77 4.14
CA LEU A 287 16.74 16.74 3.20
C LEU A 287 16.10 18.10 3.50
N VAL A 288 16.90 19.05 3.96
CA VAL A 288 16.45 20.39 4.38
C VAL A 288 17.11 21.47 3.54
N GLY A 289 16.37 22.53 3.21
CA GLY A 289 16.92 23.66 2.47
C GLY A 289 15.85 24.49 1.78
N VAL A 290 16.26 25.52 1.08
CA VAL A 290 15.33 26.47 0.44
C VAL A 290 14.47 25.81 -0.65
N GLY A 291 13.29 26.38 -0.89
CA GLY A 291 12.42 25.99 -2.02
C GLY A 291 13.16 26.07 -3.37
N GLY A 292 13.00 25.07 -4.23
CA GLY A 292 13.62 25.03 -5.56
C GLY A 292 15.04 24.45 -5.64
N PHE A 293 15.64 24.05 -4.51
CA PHE A 293 17.00 23.49 -4.46
C PHE A 293 17.10 21.99 -4.80
N GLY A 294 15.97 21.36 -5.16
CA GLY A 294 15.95 19.99 -5.68
C GLY A 294 15.82 18.87 -4.65
N LYS A 295 15.40 19.16 -3.40
CA LYS A 295 15.18 18.15 -2.34
C LYS A 295 14.27 17.00 -2.79
N SER A 296 13.09 17.31 -3.31
CA SER A 296 12.15 16.29 -3.81
C SER A 296 12.73 15.52 -5.01
N GLN A 297 13.55 16.15 -5.86
CA GLN A 297 14.22 15.46 -6.98
C GLN A 297 15.29 14.48 -6.48
N LEU A 298 16.04 14.84 -5.44
CA LEU A 298 16.97 13.92 -4.77
C LEU A 298 16.22 12.74 -4.15
N ALA A 299 15.07 12.99 -3.50
CA ALA A 299 14.25 11.94 -2.92
C ALA A 299 13.64 11.00 -3.99
N ILE A 300 13.18 11.53 -5.12
CA ILE A 300 12.70 10.72 -6.27
C ILE A 300 13.82 9.85 -6.81
N GLU A 301 15.00 10.40 -7.07
CA GLU A 301 16.14 9.61 -7.56
C GLU A 301 16.55 8.54 -6.54
N TYR A 302 16.58 8.87 -5.25
CA TYR A 302 16.86 7.90 -4.19
C TYR A 302 15.85 6.74 -4.19
N ALA A 303 14.56 7.04 -4.33
CA ALA A 303 13.51 6.03 -4.43
C ALA A 303 13.76 5.04 -5.58
N HIS A 304 14.10 5.57 -6.76
CA HIS A 304 14.42 4.76 -7.94
C HIS A 304 15.71 3.94 -7.75
N ARG A 305 16.74 4.49 -7.08
CA ARG A 305 17.96 3.74 -6.74
C ARG A 305 17.67 2.59 -5.77
N VAL A 306 16.85 2.82 -4.74
CA VAL A 306 16.43 1.76 -3.80
C VAL A 306 15.69 0.67 -4.55
N ARG A 307 14.74 1.01 -5.43
CA ARG A 307 14.03 0.00 -6.26
C ARG A 307 14.97 -0.83 -7.13
N GLN A 308 16.04 -0.24 -7.65
CA GLN A 308 17.02 -0.93 -8.49
C GLN A 308 18.00 -1.80 -7.69
N GLN A 309 18.46 -1.30 -6.54
CA GLN A 309 19.50 -1.95 -5.72
C GLN A 309 18.94 -2.95 -4.72
N ARG A 310 17.70 -2.73 -4.25
CA ARG A 310 16.99 -3.50 -3.23
C ARG A 310 15.56 -3.79 -3.74
N PRO A 311 15.40 -4.69 -4.73
CA PRO A 311 14.11 -4.95 -5.36
C PRO A 311 13.07 -5.58 -4.43
N ASP A 312 13.50 -6.05 -3.26
CA ASP A 312 12.72 -6.58 -2.14
C ASP A 312 12.24 -5.51 -1.15
N THR A 313 12.64 -4.24 -1.33
CA THR A 313 12.23 -3.12 -0.46
C THR A 313 11.07 -2.34 -1.06
N SER A 314 9.94 -2.27 -0.34
CA SER A 314 8.78 -1.47 -0.75
C SER A 314 9.06 0.01 -0.58
N VAL A 315 8.67 0.85 -1.53
CA VAL A 315 8.88 2.30 -1.47
C VAL A 315 7.54 3.01 -1.57
N PHE A 316 7.23 3.85 -0.59
CA PHE A 316 5.99 4.61 -0.53
C PHE A 316 6.27 6.11 -0.52
N TRP A 317 5.47 6.86 -1.28
CA TRP A 317 5.53 8.31 -1.33
C TRP A 317 4.33 8.92 -0.62
N VAL A 318 4.61 9.77 0.37
CA VAL A 318 3.62 10.46 1.19
C VAL A 318 3.78 11.95 0.98
N HIS A 319 2.78 12.60 0.39
CA HIS A 319 2.78 14.04 0.20
C HIS A 319 2.18 14.72 1.43
N ALA A 320 3.00 15.41 2.22
CA ALA A 320 2.64 15.89 3.54
C ALA A 320 2.75 17.42 3.64
N SER A 321 2.14 18.13 2.69
CA SER A 321 2.05 19.61 2.74
C SER A 321 0.88 20.12 3.56
N ASN A 322 -0.04 19.24 3.97
CA ASN A 322 -1.15 19.48 4.89
C ASN A 322 -1.76 18.13 5.31
N SER A 323 -2.64 18.16 6.33
CA SER A 323 -3.32 16.98 6.86
C SER A 323 -4.13 16.22 5.81
N ALA A 324 -4.95 16.90 5.02
CA ALA A 324 -5.81 16.25 4.01
C ALA A 324 -5.01 15.43 2.97
N ARG A 325 -3.83 15.92 2.56
CA ARG A 325 -2.97 15.16 1.62
C ARG A 325 -2.22 14.01 2.29
N LEU A 326 -1.83 14.20 3.56
CA LEU A 326 -1.25 13.13 4.37
C LEU A 326 -2.24 11.97 4.48
N GLU A 327 -3.48 12.28 4.88
CA GLU A 327 -4.58 11.31 5.01
C GLU A 327 -4.87 10.58 3.70
N GLN A 328 -4.97 11.32 2.58
CA GLN A 328 -5.15 10.71 1.26
C GLN A 328 -4.01 9.75 0.91
N ALA A 329 -2.75 10.14 1.17
CA ALA A 329 -1.60 9.28 0.87
C ALA A 329 -1.62 7.98 1.71
N PHE A 330 -2.02 8.05 2.99
CA PHE A 330 -2.19 6.87 3.82
C PHE A 330 -3.38 6.00 3.38
N SER A 331 -4.48 6.60 2.89
CA SER A 331 -5.59 5.86 2.27
C SER A 331 -5.12 5.10 1.03
N ASP A 332 -4.40 5.76 0.12
CA ASP A 332 -3.85 5.12 -1.09
C ASP A 332 -2.86 4.00 -0.74
N MET A 333 -2.11 4.15 0.36
CA MET A 333 -1.24 3.08 0.88
C MET A 333 -2.07 1.90 1.38
N ALA A 334 -3.12 2.14 2.16
CA ALA A 334 -4.00 1.10 2.69
C ALA A 334 -4.64 0.26 1.58
N ASP A 335 -5.10 0.91 0.51
CA ASP A 335 -5.61 0.24 -0.70
C ASP A 335 -4.55 -0.68 -1.32
N ARG A 336 -3.33 -0.17 -1.50
CA ARG A 336 -2.24 -0.91 -2.15
C ARG A 336 -1.73 -2.09 -1.34
N VAL A 337 -1.76 -1.99 0.00
CA VAL A 337 -1.38 -3.09 0.88
C VAL A 337 -2.54 -4.05 1.17
N GLY A 338 -3.73 -3.80 0.60
CA GLY A 338 -4.88 -4.69 0.70
C GLY A 338 -5.56 -4.68 2.07
N LEU A 339 -5.57 -3.54 2.77
CA LEU A 339 -6.31 -3.39 4.02
C LEU A 339 -7.80 -3.18 3.69
N CYS A 340 -8.55 -4.29 3.52
CA CYS A 340 -9.92 -4.37 3.00
C CYS A 340 -11.04 -3.74 3.86
N SER A 341 -10.71 -2.91 4.85
CA SER A 341 -11.67 -2.28 5.74
C SER A 341 -11.16 -0.90 6.07
N HIS A 342 -11.46 0.10 5.23
CA HIS A 342 -11.21 1.49 5.59
C HIS A 342 -12.09 1.82 6.79
N PRO A 343 -11.50 2.06 7.96
CA PRO A 343 -12.25 2.63 9.07
C PRO A 343 -12.84 3.97 8.61
N SER A 344 -13.97 4.39 9.17
CA SER A 344 -14.59 5.68 8.82
C SER A 344 -13.71 6.89 9.16
N ALA A 345 -12.74 6.73 10.07
CA ALA A 345 -11.84 7.79 10.48
C ALA A 345 -10.45 7.68 9.81
N ALA A 346 -9.90 8.83 9.42
CA ALA A 346 -8.59 8.93 8.78
C ALA A 346 -7.45 8.44 9.69
N ILE A 347 -7.54 8.72 11.00
CA ILE A 347 -6.54 8.32 11.99
C ILE A 347 -6.39 6.79 12.08
N ASP A 348 -7.50 6.05 12.02
CA ASP A 348 -7.47 4.60 12.09
C ASP A 348 -6.87 3.97 10.83
N THR A 349 -7.09 4.60 9.67
CA THR A 349 -6.45 4.22 8.41
C THR A 349 -4.93 4.37 8.53
N VAL A 350 -4.47 5.50 9.03
CA VAL A 350 -3.04 5.77 9.25
C VAL A 350 -2.44 4.76 10.23
N LEU A 351 -3.12 4.52 11.36
CA LEU A 351 -2.68 3.53 12.35
C LEU A 351 -2.69 2.09 11.81
N ALA A 352 -3.64 1.72 10.96
CA ALA A 352 -3.66 0.40 10.30
C ALA A 352 -2.46 0.22 9.36
N VAL A 353 -2.14 1.23 8.57
CA VAL A 353 -0.96 1.24 7.70
C VAL A 353 0.33 1.20 8.54
N CYS A 354 0.44 1.97 9.61
CA CYS A 354 1.60 1.93 10.50
C CYS A 354 1.77 0.58 11.21
N ARG A 355 0.68 -0.08 11.60
CA ARG A 355 0.71 -1.46 12.11
C ARG A 355 1.19 -2.45 11.05
N TRP A 356 0.74 -2.30 9.80
CA TRP A 356 1.21 -3.11 8.68
C TRP A 356 2.72 -2.91 8.46
N LEU A 357 3.19 -1.66 8.43
CA LEU A 357 4.61 -1.33 8.29
C LEU A 357 5.44 -1.82 9.48
N SER A 358 4.84 -1.97 10.65
CA SER A 358 5.55 -2.44 11.84
C SER A 358 5.71 -3.95 11.92
N ASN A 359 5.05 -4.71 11.05
CA ASN A 359 5.12 -6.17 11.03
C ASN A 359 6.22 -6.65 10.07
N GLU A 360 7.27 -7.26 10.62
CA GLU A 360 8.42 -7.79 9.85
C GLU A 360 8.03 -8.79 8.76
N ALA A 361 6.90 -9.49 8.92
CA ALA A 361 6.39 -10.40 7.90
C ALA A 361 6.05 -9.71 6.56
N ASN A 362 5.90 -8.38 6.55
CA ASN A 362 5.56 -7.58 5.38
C ASN A 362 6.79 -7.09 4.59
N GLY A 363 8.00 -7.48 5.02
CA GLY A 363 9.25 -7.16 4.31
C GLY A 363 9.76 -5.74 4.54
N ARG A 364 10.88 -5.40 3.90
CA ARG A 364 11.53 -4.09 4.08
C ARG A 364 10.75 -2.98 3.39
N TRP A 365 10.81 -1.78 3.95
CA TRP A 365 10.14 -0.62 3.36
C TRP A 365 10.91 0.69 3.55
N LEU A 366 10.65 1.64 2.65
CA LEU A 366 11.09 3.03 2.70
C LEU A 366 9.86 3.92 2.52
N ILE A 367 9.66 4.87 3.43
CA ILE A 367 8.66 5.93 3.28
C ILE A 367 9.38 7.24 2.98
N ILE A 368 8.95 7.91 1.92
CA ILE A 368 9.39 9.26 1.60
C ILE A 368 8.25 10.22 1.97
N VAL A 369 8.47 11.06 2.97
CA VAL A 369 7.52 12.09 3.39
C VAL A 369 7.97 13.42 2.80
N ASP A 370 7.28 13.86 1.75
CA ASP A 370 7.67 15.03 0.95
C ASP A 370 6.91 16.29 1.36
N ASN A 371 7.64 17.41 1.41
CA ASN A 371 7.15 18.76 1.68
C ASN A 371 6.50 18.95 3.06
N VAL A 372 7.14 18.43 4.11
CA VAL A 372 6.70 18.61 5.51
C VAL A 372 7.26 19.92 6.06
N ASP A 373 6.63 21.03 5.70
CA ASP A 373 7.11 22.36 6.09
C ASP A 373 6.57 22.81 7.47
N ASP A 374 5.47 22.18 7.93
CA ASP A 374 4.71 22.54 9.13
C ASP A 374 4.54 21.35 10.09
N GLU A 375 4.24 21.63 11.36
CA GLU A 375 3.79 20.60 12.30
C GLU A 375 2.41 20.09 11.88
N ILE A 376 2.38 18.87 11.35
CA ILE A 376 1.14 18.22 10.92
C ILE A 376 0.73 17.22 11.99
N ALA A 377 -0.54 17.30 12.38
CA ALA A 377 -1.19 16.33 13.23
C ALA A 377 -2.49 15.84 12.59
N ILE A 378 -2.90 14.62 12.93
CA ILE A 378 -4.15 14.01 12.48
C ILE A 378 -5.10 13.96 13.68
N GLU A 379 -6.29 14.53 13.52
CA GLU A 379 -7.30 14.59 14.57
C GLU A 379 -8.14 13.31 14.61
N SER A 380 -8.34 12.78 15.81
CA SER A 380 -9.34 11.75 16.07
C SER A 380 -10.73 12.38 16.13
N GLN A 381 -11.68 11.84 15.35
CA GLN A 381 -13.08 12.30 15.40
C GLN A 381 -13.86 11.78 16.62
N GLU A 382 -13.38 10.74 17.30
CA GLU A 382 -14.07 10.17 18.47
C GLU A 382 -13.74 10.92 19.76
N ASP A 383 -12.47 11.33 19.95
CA ASP A 383 -11.99 11.90 21.22
C ASP A 383 -11.43 13.34 21.08
N GLY A 384 -11.35 13.89 19.88
CA GLY A 384 -10.76 15.21 19.61
C GLY A 384 -9.25 15.30 19.86
N GLN A 385 -8.58 14.18 20.15
CA GLN A 385 -7.13 14.14 20.34
C GLN A 385 -6.41 14.26 19.00
N SER A 386 -5.44 15.17 18.94
CA SER A 386 -4.59 15.39 17.77
C SER A 386 -3.25 14.66 17.96
N MET A 387 -2.91 13.74 17.05
CA MET A 387 -1.63 13.03 17.09
C MET A 387 -0.64 13.62 16.07
N PRO A 388 0.54 14.09 16.52
CA PRO A 388 1.55 14.64 15.61
C PRO A 388 2.13 13.56 14.70
N LEU A 389 2.51 13.93 13.48
CA LEU A 389 3.12 13.01 12.50
C LEU A 389 4.34 12.26 13.07
N ALA A 390 5.13 12.92 13.94
CA ALA A 390 6.29 12.32 14.59
C ALA A 390 5.97 11.03 15.37
N SER A 391 4.79 10.96 16.03
CA SER A 391 4.36 9.78 16.80
C SER A 391 3.74 8.70 15.92
N LEU A 392 3.24 9.07 14.74
CA LEU A 392 2.61 8.14 13.79
C LEU A 392 3.64 7.39 12.94
N LEU A 393 4.80 8.00 12.64
CA LEU A 393 5.84 7.36 11.83
C LEU A 393 6.42 6.12 12.53
N PRO A 394 6.43 4.93 11.87
CA PRO A 394 6.94 3.72 12.48
C PRO A 394 8.43 3.83 12.90
N GLN A 395 8.82 3.00 13.87
CA GLN A 395 10.19 2.90 14.39
C GLN A 395 10.75 1.48 14.22
N SER A 396 10.34 0.80 13.16
CA SER A 396 10.65 -0.61 12.91
C SER A 396 12.06 -0.79 12.35
N ASP A 397 12.79 -1.79 12.82
CA ASP A 397 14.19 -2.03 12.43
C ASP A 397 14.37 -2.38 10.94
N HIS A 398 13.31 -2.89 10.29
CA HIS A 398 13.30 -3.26 8.88
C HIS A 398 12.79 -2.15 7.95
N GLY A 399 12.57 -0.95 8.46
CA GLY A 399 12.04 0.20 7.74
C GLY A 399 12.89 1.46 7.85
N ALA A 400 12.69 2.37 6.90
CA ALA A 400 13.36 3.67 6.88
C ALA A 400 12.43 4.81 6.46
N VAL A 401 12.70 6.02 6.94
CA VAL A 401 11.95 7.24 6.60
C VAL A 401 12.90 8.30 6.05
N LEU A 402 12.57 8.83 4.87
CA LEU A 402 13.24 9.99 4.27
C LEU A 402 12.26 11.17 4.24
N ILE A 403 12.64 12.30 4.84
CA ILE A 403 11.82 13.51 4.88
C ILE A 403 12.40 14.56 3.94
N THR A 404 11.54 15.33 3.27
CA THR A 404 11.93 16.59 2.63
C THR A 404 11.18 17.75 3.27
N SER A 405 11.90 18.83 3.58
CA SER A 405 11.31 20.02 4.20
C SER A 405 12.09 21.28 3.86
N ARG A 406 11.43 22.43 3.90
CA ARG A 406 12.07 23.74 3.90
C ARG A 406 12.42 24.20 5.31
N ASN A 407 11.76 23.65 6.32
CA ASN A 407 11.89 24.03 7.71
C ASN A 407 12.75 23.01 8.47
N ALA A 408 13.94 23.43 8.90
CA ALA A 408 14.88 22.60 9.62
C ALA A 408 14.35 22.12 10.98
N ASP A 409 13.53 22.92 11.65
CA ASP A 409 13.04 22.60 12.99
C ASP A 409 11.96 21.52 12.95
N VAL A 410 11.03 21.62 11.99
CA VAL A 410 10.04 20.56 11.72
C VAL A 410 10.74 19.27 11.26
N ALA A 411 11.74 19.37 10.39
CA ALA A 411 12.52 18.19 10.00
C ALA A 411 13.24 17.57 11.21
N ARG A 412 13.81 18.39 12.10
CA ARG A 412 14.49 17.95 13.32
C ARG A 412 13.55 17.21 14.26
N SER A 413 12.32 17.68 14.44
CA SER A 413 11.33 17.02 15.31
C SER A 413 10.95 15.62 14.79
N LEU A 414 11.01 15.39 13.47
CA LEU A 414 10.68 14.11 12.85
C LEU A 414 11.86 13.10 12.84
N VAL A 415 13.10 13.57 12.66
CA VAL A 415 14.30 12.69 12.66
C VAL A 415 14.92 12.52 14.05
N GLY A 416 14.65 13.43 14.98
CA GLY A 416 15.11 13.40 16.37
C GLY A 416 16.57 13.84 16.59
N ARG A 417 17.44 13.79 15.58
CA ARG A 417 18.86 14.13 15.70
C ARG A 417 19.33 15.11 14.62
N GLN A 418 20.10 16.12 15.01
CA GLN A 418 20.67 17.09 14.07
C GLN A 418 21.59 16.43 13.03
N GLN A 419 22.30 15.34 13.40
CA GLN A 419 23.20 14.64 12.48
C GLN A 419 22.45 13.89 11.36
N ASP A 420 21.14 13.69 11.49
CA ASP A 420 20.31 13.02 10.49
C ASP A 420 19.67 13.99 9.48
N ILE A 421 19.90 15.30 9.68
CA ILE A 421 19.58 16.35 8.70
C ILE A 421 20.73 16.52 7.72
N ILE A 422 20.41 16.58 6.43
CA ILE A 422 21.32 16.87 5.33
C ILE A 422 20.88 18.20 4.71
N GLN A 423 21.70 19.23 4.91
CA GLN A 423 21.47 20.55 4.35
C GLN A 423 21.73 20.55 2.85
N ILE A 424 20.75 21.01 2.08
CA ILE A 424 20.77 21.08 0.63
C ILE A 424 20.86 22.54 0.22
N GLY A 425 22.02 22.91 -0.33
CA GLY A 425 22.29 24.23 -0.91
C GLY A 425 22.03 24.29 -2.42
N ALA A 426 22.44 25.40 -3.05
CA ALA A 426 22.49 25.55 -4.51
C ALA A 426 23.45 24.53 -5.15
N MET A 427 23.31 24.30 -6.46
CA MET A 427 24.25 23.43 -7.19
C MET A 427 25.63 24.08 -7.26
N SER A 428 26.68 23.28 -7.34
CA SER A 428 27.98 23.82 -7.79
C SER A 428 27.90 24.26 -9.24
N ASP A 429 28.76 25.19 -9.68
CA ASP A 429 28.77 25.68 -11.07
C ASP A 429 28.86 24.52 -12.08
N ARG A 430 29.61 23.47 -11.75
CA ARG A 430 29.76 22.25 -12.57
C ARG A 430 28.46 21.46 -12.65
N GLU A 431 27.78 21.27 -11.53
CA GLU A 431 26.46 20.59 -11.47
C GLU A 431 25.40 21.39 -12.22
N ALA A 432 25.36 22.70 -12.01
CA ALA A 432 24.41 23.62 -12.60
C ALA A 432 24.56 23.70 -14.13
N ALA A 433 25.79 23.86 -14.62
CA ALA A 433 26.09 23.85 -16.05
C ALA A 433 25.73 22.50 -16.68
N LYS A 434 25.99 21.38 -15.99
CA LYS A 434 25.60 20.05 -16.44
C LYS A 434 24.08 19.88 -16.51
N LEU A 435 23.32 20.42 -15.55
CA LEU A 435 21.87 20.37 -15.58
C LEU A 435 21.30 21.17 -16.76
N LEU A 436 21.80 22.40 -16.96
CA LEU A 436 21.41 23.23 -18.11
C LEU A 436 21.71 22.52 -19.43
N ARG A 437 22.88 21.90 -19.53
CA ARG A 437 23.30 21.10 -20.69
C ARG A 437 22.33 19.97 -20.98
N ASN A 438 22.02 19.14 -19.98
CA ASN A 438 21.11 18.01 -20.15
C ASN A 438 19.72 18.46 -20.63
N LYS A 439 19.25 19.64 -20.19
CA LYS A 439 17.92 20.17 -20.56
C LYS A 439 17.88 20.84 -21.93
N LEU A 440 18.97 21.45 -22.40
CA LEU A 440 19.04 22.11 -23.71
C LEU A 440 19.54 21.19 -24.83
N GLY A 441 20.33 20.17 -24.51
CA GLY A 441 20.96 19.28 -25.49
C GLY A 441 22.18 19.87 -26.22
N ASP A 442 22.66 21.05 -25.80
CA ASP A 442 23.79 21.76 -26.40
C ASP A 442 25.12 21.51 -25.65
N GLU A 443 26.27 21.77 -26.28
CA GLU A 443 27.59 21.67 -25.65
C GLU A 443 27.87 22.81 -24.64
N PRO A 444 28.74 22.60 -23.63
CA PRO A 444 29.12 23.63 -22.67
C PRO A 444 29.69 24.86 -23.38
N SER A 445 29.14 26.03 -23.09
CA SER A 445 29.67 27.33 -23.54
C SER A 445 29.92 28.25 -22.35
N ASP A 446 30.82 29.22 -22.52
CA ASP A 446 31.04 30.26 -21.52
C ASP A 446 29.73 31.00 -21.17
N VAL A 447 28.88 31.22 -22.18
CA VAL A 447 27.55 31.83 -22.00
C VAL A 447 26.64 30.98 -21.12
N ALA A 448 26.66 29.65 -21.26
CA ALA A 448 25.88 28.76 -20.40
C ALA A 448 26.32 28.88 -18.93
N THR A 449 27.63 29.02 -18.70
CA THR A 449 28.19 29.27 -17.35
C THR A 449 27.73 30.62 -16.79
N GLN A 450 27.76 31.68 -17.60
CA GLN A 450 27.24 32.99 -17.21
C GLN A 450 25.74 32.93 -16.85
N LEU A 451 24.94 32.15 -17.59
CA LEU A 451 23.52 31.98 -17.30
C LEU A 451 23.28 31.26 -15.97
N VAL A 452 23.94 30.13 -15.71
CA VAL A 452 23.72 29.41 -14.44
C VAL A 452 24.16 30.24 -13.24
N ASN A 453 25.25 31.00 -13.37
CA ASN A 453 25.70 31.95 -12.34
C ASN A 453 24.67 33.07 -12.14
N ALA A 454 24.10 33.60 -13.23
CA ALA A 454 23.04 34.61 -13.16
C ALA A 454 21.76 34.09 -12.48
N LEU A 455 21.54 32.77 -12.48
CA LEU A 455 20.44 32.07 -11.81
C LEU A 455 20.84 31.52 -10.42
N ASP A 456 21.94 32.00 -9.85
CA ASP A 456 22.51 31.59 -8.55
C ASP A 456 22.69 30.07 -8.41
N CYS A 457 22.89 29.35 -9.52
CA CYS A 457 22.99 27.90 -9.58
C CYS A 457 21.79 27.17 -8.93
N ILE A 458 20.61 27.78 -8.94
CA ILE A 458 19.39 27.20 -8.37
C ILE A 458 18.75 26.25 -9.40
N PRO A 459 18.61 24.94 -9.10
CA PRO A 459 18.12 23.93 -10.05
C PRO A 459 16.79 24.29 -10.72
N LEU A 460 15.84 24.77 -9.93
CA LEU A 460 14.52 25.12 -10.43
C LEU A 460 14.58 26.33 -11.40
N ALA A 461 15.41 27.33 -11.12
CA ALA A 461 15.61 28.48 -11.98
C ALA A 461 16.22 28.07 -13.33
N ILE A 462 17.20 27.16 -13.29
CA ILE A 462 17.86 26.60 -14.47
C ILE A 462 16.88 25.82 -15.34
N VAL A 463 16.06 24.93 -14.73
CA VAL A 463 15.06 24.15 -15.47
C VAL A 463 14.00 25.05 -16.11
N GLN A 464 13.57 26.11 -15.41
CA GLN A 464 12.65 27.11 -15.97
C GLN A 464 13.24 27.85 -17.16
N ALA A 465 14.49 28.32 -17.03
CA ALA A 465 15.19 29.00 -18.11
C ALA A 465 15.34 28.07 -19.33
N ALA A 466 15.78 26.83 -19.12
CA ALA A 466 15.91 25.85 -20.18
C ALA A 466 14.57 25.53 -20.87
N ALA A 467 13.50 25.34 -20.10
CA ALA A 467 12.17 25.09 -20.63
C ALA A 467 11.65 26.28 -21.47
N TYR A 468 11.91 27.51 -21.02
CA TYR A 468 11.53 28.72 -21.74
C TYR A 468 12.30 28.88 -23.06
N ILE A 469 13.62 28.65 -23.03
CA ILE A 469 14.49 28.65 -24.21
C ILE A 469 14.00 27.60 -25.21
N ASN A 470 13.80 26.35 -24.77
CA ASN A 470 13.31 25.25 -25.63
C ASN A 470 11.93 25.55 -26.23
N ARG A 471 11.01 26.13 -25.44
CA ARG A 471 9.66 26.50 -25.92
C ARG A 471 9.70 27.51 -27.07
N LEU A 472 10.64 28.46 -27.04
CA LEU A 472 10.79 29.48 -28.06
C LEU A 472 11.75 29.07 -29.20
N GLY A 473 12.53 28.00 -29.00
CA GLY A 473 13.43 27.41 -29.98
C GLY A 473 14.37 28.46 -30.60
N GLN A 474 14.44 28.50 -31.94
CA GLN A 474 15.30 29.42 -32.69
C GLN A 474 15.07 30.91 -32.38
N ARG A 475 13.94 31.29 -31.78
CA ARG A 475 13.65 32.69 -31.42
C ARG A 475 14.31 33.13 -30.11
N MET A 476 14.85 32.20 -29.33
CA MET A 476 15.47 32.46 -28.04
C MET A 476 16.76 31.65 -27.88
N SER A 477 17.91 32.34 -27.87
CA SER A 477 19.20 31.75 -27.51
C SER A 477 19.54 32.01 -26.05
N ILE A 478 20.51 31.27 -25.51
CA ILE A 478 21.05 31.50 -24.14
C ILE A 478 21.50 32.96 -23.98
N LEU A 479 22.23 33.52 -24.96
CA LEU A 479 22.66 34.92 -24.96
C LEU A 479 21.49 35.91 -24.90
N LYS A 480 20.43 35.65 -25.68
CA LYS A 480 19.25 36.52 -25.72
C LYS A 480 18.47 36.44 -24.41
N TYR A 481 18.32 35.25 -23.83
CA TYR A 481 17.69 35.05 -22.53
C TYR A 481 18.48 35.75 -21.42
N LEU A 482 19.81 35.58 -21.39
CA LEU A 482 20.70 36.28 -20.46
C LEU A 482 20.54 37.80 -20.58
N GLY A 483 20.40 38.32 -21.80
CA GLY A 483 20.12 39.72 -22.06
C GLY A 483 18.79 40.21 -21.46
N GLN A 484 17.73 39.39 -21.54
CA GLN A 484 16.42 39.69 -20.93
C GLN A 484 16.43 39.52 -19.40
N LEU A 485 17.30 38.67 -18.87
CA LEU A 485 17.51 38.49 -17.44
C LEU A 485 18.29 39.65 -16.79
N LYS A 486 18.78 40.63 -17.58
CA LYS A 486 19.45 41.82 -17.03
C LYS A 486 18.44 42.78 -16.41
N GLY A 487 18.72 43.20 -15.18
CA GLY A 487 17.89 44.13 -14.43
C GLY A 487 16.76 43.45 -13.66
N VAL A 488 16.29 44.14 -12.61
CA VAL A 488 15.30 43.61 -11.66
C VAL A 488 13.99 43.23 -12.37
N GLU A 489 13.47 44.07 -13.25
CA GLU A 489 12.19 43.84 -13.94
C GLU A 489 12.23 42.58 -14.82
N GLY A 490 13.31 42.38 -15.58
CA GLY A 490 13.49 41.19 -16.42
C GLY A 490 13.64 39.89 -15.62
N GLN A 491 14.35 39.94 -14.50
CA GLN A 491 14.46 38.79 -13.58
C GLN A 491 13.11 38.40 -13.00
N VAL A 492 12.33 39.38 -12.55
CA VAL A 492 10.98 39.16 -12.03
C VAL A 492 10.11 38.55 -13.12
N GLU A 493 10.00 39.20 -14.28
CA GLU A 493 9.13 38.72 -15.36
C GLU A 493 9.44 37.27 -15.79
N LEU A 494 10.72 36.90 -15.85
CA LEU A 494 11.15 35.57 -16.29
C LEU A 494 11.07 34.50 -15.20
N LEU A 495 11.40 34.82 -13.95
CA LEU A 495 11.40 33.85 -12.84
C LEU A 495 9.99 33.64 -12.24
N TRP A 496 9.04 34.55 -12.49
CA TRP A 496 7.62 34.35 -12.17
C TRP A 496 6.90 33.44 -13.17
N LYS A 497 7.41 33.32 -14.40
CA LYS A 497 6.78 32.46 -15.42
C LYS A 497 6.87 30.99 -15.02
N ALA A 498 5.72 30.38 -14.78
CA ALA A 498 5.63 28.95 -14.51
C ALA A 498 5.83 28.14 -15.81
N ALA A 499 6.70 27.14 -15.77
CA ALA A 499 6.80 26.11 -16.80
C ALA A 499 6.16 24.81 -16.29
N PRO A 500 5.28 24.14 -17.05
CA PRO A 500 4.73 22.85 -16.62
C PRO A 500 5.85 21.82 -16.40
N ASP A 501 5.88 21.19 -15.23
CA ASP A 501 6.77 20.05 -14.93
C ASP A 501 5.95 18.88 -14.39
N MET A 502 5.86 17.80 -15.17
CA MET A 502 5.10 16.58 -14.80
C MET A 502 5.67 15.85 -13.58
N ARG A 503 6.85 16.24 -13.10
CA ARG A 503 7.52 15.65 -11.92
C ARG A 503 7.28 16.47 -10.65
N ARG A 504 6.45 17.50 -10.75
CA ARG A 504 5.90 18.22 -9.60
C ARG A 504 4.44 17.85 -9.47
N ASP A 505 3.93 17.97 -8.26
CA ASP A 505 2.51 17.91 -8.02
C ASP A 505 1.78 18.91 -8.94
N GLY A 506 0.72 18.47 -9.61
CA GLY A 506 -0.03 19.29 -10.58
C GLY A 506 -0.67 20.54 -9.97
N LYS A 507 -0.74 20.63 -8.64
CA LYS A 507 -1.20 21.81 -7.90
C LYS A 507 -0.06 22.71 -7.38
N ALA A 508 1.21 22.32 -7.53
CA ALA A 508 2.35 23.10 -7.08
C ALA A 508 2.70 24.24 -8.06
N LEU A 509 3.10 25.41 -7.53
CA LEU A 509 3.55 26.54 -8.34
C LEU A 509 4.92 26.22 -8.97
N ASN A 510 5.01 26.24 -10.30
CA ASN A 510 6.23 25.92 -11.04
C ASN A 510 7.15 27.13 -11.27
N SER A 511 7.15 28.09 -10.34
CA SER A 511 8.01 29.29 -10.34
C SER A 511 8.91 29.29 -9.10
N VAL A 512 10.16 29.73 -9.23
CA VAL A 512 11.10 29.88 -8.09
C VAL A 512 10.56 30.93 -7.12
N LEU A 513 10.16 32.09 -7.63
CA LEU A 513 9.67 33.21 -6.83
C LEU A 513 8.35 32.85 -6.12
N ALA A 514 7.43 32.18 -6.83
CA ALA A 514 6.19 31.71 -6.23
C ALA A 514 6.42 30.67 -5.11
N THR A 515 7.45 29.83 -5.26
CA THR A 515 7.82 28.86 -4.22
C THR A 515 8.26 29.58 -2.95
N TRP A 516 9.04 30.66 -3.05
CA TRP A 516 9.51 31.42 -1.88
C TRP A 516 8.45 32.30 -1.26
N GLN A 517 7.53 32.87 -2.05
CA GLN A 517 6.41 33.63 -1.52
C GLN A 517 5.58 32.81 -0.51
N ILE A 518 5.40 31.51 -0.76
CA ILE A 518 4.73 30.60 0.20
C ILE A 518 5.48 30.57 1.54
N SER A 519 6.82 30.49 1.51
CA SER A 519 7.64 30.48 2.72
C SER A 519 7.62 31.83 3.44
N PHE A 520 7.62 32.95 2.71
CA PHE A 520 7.55 34.29 3.31
C PHE A 520 6.20 34.52 4.00
N GLU A 521 5.11 34.16 3.33
CA GLU A 521 3.76 34.26 3.88
C GLU A 521 3.61 33.42 5.15
N HIS A 522 4.14 32.20 5.10
CA HIS A 522 4.12 31.29 6.23
C HIS A 522 4.90 31.84 7.44
N ILE A 523 6.13 32.33 7.22
CA ILE A 523 6.93 32.98 8.27
C ILE A 523 6.18 34.19 8.84
N ARG A 524 5.57 35.02 7.99
CA ARG A 524 4.79 36.17 8.43
C ARG A 524 3.61 35.77 9.32
N GLN A 525 2.91 34.70 8.99
CA GLN A 525 1.77 34.22 9.78
C GLN A 525 2.20 33.67 11.14
N GLN A 526 3.33 32.95 11.20
CA GLN A 526 3.82 32.38 12.46
C GLN A 526 4.55 33.41 13.33
N ARG A 527 5.42 34.23 12.73
CA ARG A 527 6.27 35.19 13.41
C ARG A 527 6.47 36.44 12.55
N PRO A 528 5.55 37.43 12.64
CA PRO A 528 5.62 38.66 11.85
C PRO A 528 6.95 39.42 11.99
N SER A 529 7.56 39.41 13.19
CA SER A 529 8.86 40.06 13.46
C SER A 529 10.00 39.47 12.63
N ALA A 530 10.02 38.14 12.42
CA ALA A 530 11.00 37.49 11.56
C ALA A 530 10.81 37.88 10.08
N ALA A 531 9.56 38.05 9.64
CA ALA A 531 9.26 38.53 8.29
C ALA A 531 9.68 40.00 8.08
N ASP A 532 9.49 40.86 9.09
CA ASP A 532 10.00 42.23 9.11
C ASP A 532 11.54 42.24 9.06
N LEU A 533 12.17 41.34 9.82
CA LEU A 533 13.63 41.20 9.84
C LEU A 533 14.17 40.78 8.47
N LEU A 534 13.56 39.78 7.84
CA LEU A 534 13.89 39.36 6.48
C LEU A 534 13.74 40.50 5.47
N SER A 535 12.68 41.28 5.63
CA SER A 535 12.41 42.47 4.81
C SER A 535 13.51 43.50 4.97
N PHE A 536 13.93 43.79 6.21
CA PHE A 536 15.02 44.71 6.51
C PHE A 536 16.36 44.21 5.95
N MET A 537 16.68 42.92 6.14
CA MET A 537 17.87 42.29 5.59
C MET A 537 17.95 42.40 4.05
N SER A 538 16.80 42.42 3.36
CA SER A 538 16.76 42.50 1.90
C SER A 538 17.28 43.83 1.33
N PHE A 539 17.42 44.88 2.14
CA PHE A 539 17.97 46.18 1.70
C PHE A 539 19.50 46.25 1.68
N PHE A 540 20.20 45.24 2.20
CA PHE A 540 21.66 45.22 2.29
C PHE A 540 22.33 44.53 1.09
N ASN A 541 23.65 44.41 1.09
CA ASN A 541 24.32 43.49 0.16
C ASN A 541 24.05 42.05 0.64
N PRO A 542 23.55 41.14 -0.21
CA PRO A 542 23.12 39.81 0.21
C PRO A 542 24.25 38.93 0.77
N GLN A 543 25.51 39.28 0.54
CA GLN A 543 26.68 38.50 1.01
C GLN A 543 27.39 39.10 2.22
N SER A 544 27.02 40.32 2.63
CA SER A 544 27.64 41.03 3.76
C SER A 544 26.59 41.90 4.44
N ILE A 545 25.69 41.24 5.18
CA ILE A 545 24.64 41.89 5.98
C ILE A 545 25.15 42.03 7.42
N PRO A 546 25.49 43.24 7.89
CA PRO A 546 26.17 43.38 9.18
C PRO A 546 25.25 43.16 10.38
N ASP A 547 25.59 42.22 11.27
CA ASP A 547 24.78 41.84 12.44
C ASP A 547 24.43 43.04 13.34
N PHE A 548 25.40 43.93 13.58
CA PHE A 548 25.19 45.10 14.45
C PHE A 548 24.06 46.03 13.97
N MET A 549 23.89 46.20 12.65
CA MET A 549 22.82 47.04 12.10
C MET A 549 21.45 46.37 12.25
N ILE A 550 21.43 45.05 12.10
CA ILE A 550 20.22 44.25 12.26
C ILE A 550 19.76 44.30 13.72
N ARG A 551 20.66 44.08 14.69
CA ARG A 551 20.33 44.17 16.12
C ARG A 551 19.77 45.55 16.50
N HIS A 552 20.42 46.61 16.03
CA HIS A 552 19.99 47.98 16.30
C HIS A 552 18.60 48.31 15.71
N TYR A 553 18.25 47.74 14.56
CA TYR A 553 16.91 47.88 13.98
C TYR A 553 15.85 47.23 14.89
N THR A 554 16.08 45.99 15.32
CA THR A 554 15.16 45.25 16.20
C THR A 554 14.97 45.97 17.54
N ASP A 555 16.05 46.46 18.14
CA ASP A 555 16.01 47.22 19.40
C ASP A 555 15.16 48.50 19.29
N ASN A 556 15.27 49.22 18.17
CA ASN A 556 14.51 50.45 17.98
C ASN A 556 13.03 50.19 17.68
N LYS A 557 12.70 49.17 16.90
CA LYS A 557 11.30 48.76 16.68
C LYS A 557 10.62 48.37 17.98
N ASN A 558 11.33 47.65 18.85
CA ASN A 558 10.83 47.26 20.17
C ASN A 558 10.58 48.48 21.09
N LYS A 559 11.42 49.52 20.98
CA LYS A 559 11.24 50.79 21.71
C LYS A 559 10.05 51.60 21.21
N GLU A 560 9.80 51.64 19.89
CA GLU A 560 8.68 52.36 19.29
C GLU A 560 7.31 51.73 19.60
N GLN A 561 7.25 50.41 19.80
CA GLN A 561 6.00 49.69 20.12
C GLN A 561 5.56 49.79 21.61
N GLY A 562 6.25 50.60 22.43
CA GLY A 562 5.75 50.96 23.76
C GLY A 562 5.92 49.92 24.87
N ASN A 563 6.80 48.91 24.70
CA ASN A 563 7.13 47.94 25.75
C ASN A 563 8.13 48.51 26.79
N LEU A 564 7.80 49.64 27.40
CA LEU A 564 8.67 50.34 28.37
C LEU A 564 8.47 49.91 29.82
N LEU A 565 7.58 48.96 30.13
CA LEU A 565 7.33 48.51 31.49
C LEU A 565 7.30 46.98 31.53
N GLU A 566 8.27 46.39 32.26
CA GLU A 566 8.38 44.98 32.71
C GLU A 566 9.37 43.99 32.03
N LYS A 567 10.31 44.38 31.16
CA LYS A 567 11.34 43.44 30.65
C LYS A 567 12.78 43.62 31.17
N GLN A 568 13.00 44.33 32.29
CA GLN A 568 14.34 44.50 32.88
C GLN A 568 14.85 43.34 33.77
N ALA A 569 14.24 42.15 33.73
CA ALA A 569 14.66 41.04 34.60
C ALA A 569 14.94 39.70 33.92
N ASN A 570 14.60 39.49 32.63
CA ASN A 570 14.97 38.26 31.90
C ASN A 570 15.03 38.51 30.37
N GLY A 571 16.24 38.58 29.81
CA GLY A 571 16.54 38.28 28.40
C GLY A 571 16.09 39.26 27.30
N GLU A 572 16.71 40.44 27.18
CA GLU A 572 16.48 41.39 26.06
C GLU A 572 16.92 40.85 24.66
N ASN A 573 17.65 39.73 24.59
CA ASN A 573 18.19 39.15 23.34
C ASN A 573 17.37 37.99 22.75
N ASP A 574 16.34 37.49 23.44
CA ASP A 574 15.67 36.23 23.06
C ASP A 574 14.81 36.41 21.79
N ASP A 575 14.07 37.52 21.68
CA ASP A 575 13.15 37.77 20.56
C ASP A 575 13.89 37.89 19.20
N PHE A 576 15.09 38.51 19.19
CA PHE A 576 15.92 38.65 18.00
C PHE A 576 16.56 37.32 17.59
N GLU A 577 17.15 36.60 18.54
CA GLU A 577 17.79 35.31 18.25
C GLU A 577 16.76 34.28 17.79
N GLU A 578 15.52 34.34 18.31
CA GLU A 578 14.39 33.56 17.81
C GLU A 578 13.98 33.97 16.37
N ASP A 579 13.92 35.26 16.04
CA ASP A 579 13.66 35.72 14.66
C ASP A 579 14.71 35.18 13.68
N VAL A 580 15.99 35.30 14.04
CA VAL A 580 17.11 34.76 13.28
C VAL A 580 17.02 33.25 13.17
N ALA A 581 16.67 32.56 14.26
CA ALA A 581 16.49 31.11 14.27
C ALA A 581 15.42 30.67 13.28
N VAL A 582 14.27 31.36 13.20
CA VAL A 582 13.21 31.08 12.22
C VAL A 582 13.72 31.26 10.79
N LEU A 583 14.40 32.38 10.49
CA LEU A 583 14.93 32.62 9.14
C LEU A 583 15.97 31.58 8.71
N ARG A 584 16.80 31.14 9.66
CA ARG A 584 17.79 30.06 9.46
C ARG A 584 17.13 28.69 9.33
N ALA A 585 16.05 28.43 10.07
CA ALA A 585 15.27 27.19 9.97
C ALA A 585 14.71 27.02 8.56
N PHE A 586 14.21 28.11 7.94
CA PHE A 586 13.78 28.13 6.54
C PHE A 586 14.93 28.19 5.52
N SER A 587 16.19 28.21 6.00
CA SER A 587 17.40 28.33 5.20
C SER A 587 17.48 29.60 4.33
N LEU A 588 16.73 30.65 4.69
CA LEU A 588 16.68 31.90 3.91
C LEU A 588 17.89 32.80 4.20
N VAL A 589 18.44 32.67 5.41
CA VAL A 589 19.60 33.42 5.90
C VAL A 589 20.58 32.42 6.51
N ASP A 590 21.88 32.67 6.35
CA ASP A 590 22.95 31.97 7.06
C ASP A 590 23.88 32.95 7.77
N THR A 591 24.70 32.43 8.68
CA THR A 591 25.66 33.20 9.50
C THR A 591 27.08 32.83 9.10
N LYS A 592 27.90 33.81 8.71
CA LYS A 592 29.33 33.57 8.52
C LYS A 592 30.00 33.44 9.88
N GLN A 593 30.46 32.23 10.21
CA GLN A 593 31.03 31.87 11.53
C GLN A 593 32.26 32.71 11.99
N ARG A 594 32.77 33.66 11.20
CA ARG A 594 33.99 34.41 11.51
C ARG A 594 33.85 35.94 11.46
N GLU A 595 32.73 36.49 11.02
CA GLU A 595 32.65 37.92 10.64
C GLU A 595 31.45 38.71 11.21
N ASP A 596 30.63 38.15 12.11
CA ASP A 596 29.40 38.82 12.59
C ASP A 596 28.55 39.39 11.42
N GLU A 597 28.47 38.61 10.34
CA GLU A 597 27.74 38.94 9.12
C GLU A 597 26.76 37.82 8.79
N PHE A 598 25.57 38.24 8.35
CA PHE A 598 24.58 37.37 7.74
C PHE A 598 24.73 37.36 6.22
N GLU A 599 24.30 36.26 5.61
CA GLU A 599 24.22 36.11 4.16
C GLU A 599 22.87 35.54 3.74
N MET A 600 22.42 35.89 2.54
CA MET A 600 21.27 35.32 1.86
C MET A 600 21.55 35.16 0.37
N HIS A 601 20.77 34.30 -0.30
CA HIS A 601 20.86 34.16 -1.74
C HIS A 601 20.35 35.43 -2.44
N ARG A 602 21.03 35.87 -3.51
CA ARG A 602 20.67 37.09 -4.26
C ARG A 602 19.27 37.00 -4.86
N LEU A 603 18.87 35.83 -5.37
CA LEU A 603 17.49 35.64 -5.82
C LEU A 603 16.47 35.63 -4.66
N VAL A 604 16.83 35.18 -3.45
CA VAL A 604 15.96 35.27 -2.27
C VAL A 604 15.73 36.74 -1.91
N GLN A 605 16.80 37.54 -1.86
CA GLN A 605 16.71 38.99 -1.67
C GLN A 605 15.81 39.66 -2.71
N LEU A 606 16.01 39.34 -4.00
CA LEU A 606 15.16 39.84 -5.08
C LEU A 606 13.68 39.50 -4.83
N ALA A 607 13.41 38.25 -4.44
CA ALA A 607 12.05 37.78 -4.17
C ALA A 607 11.41 38.51 -3.00
N THR A 608 12.14 38.75 -1.91
CA THR A 608 11.69 39.53 -0.77
C THR A 608 11.32 40.95 -1.20
N GLY A 609 12.16 41.60 -2.01
CA GLY A 609 11.87 42.93 -2.54
C GLY A 609 10.62 42.99 -3.43
N VAL A 610 10.34 41.94 -4.21
CA VAL A 610 9.11 41.84 -5.02
C VAL A 610 7.90 41.62 -4.13
N TRP A 611 8.02 40.76 -3.14
CA TRP A 611 6.96 40.48 -2.17
C TRP A 611 6.54 41.76 -1.44
N LEU A 612 7.49 42.57 -0.97
CA LEU A 612 7.22 43.88 -0.35
C LEU A 612 6.49 44.86 -1.26
N LYS A 613 6.87 44.93 -2.55
CA LYS A 613 6.21 45.81 -3.54
C LYS A 613 4.77 45.40 -3.82
N ALA A 614 4.47 44.10 -3.82
CA ALA A 614 3.12 43.58 -4.03
C ALA A 614 2.17 43.93 -2.86
N GLU A 615 2.73 44.14 -1.66
CA GLU A 615 1.96 44.41 -0.44
C GLU A 615 1.81 45.91 -0.12
N GLY A 616 2.37 46.79 -0.94
CA GLY A 616 2.23 48.23 -0.78
C GLY A 616 3.08 48.84 0.33
N ALA A 617 4.06 48.11 0.86
CA ALA A 617 5.08 48.67 1.75
C ALA A 617 5.98 49.63 0.93
N LYS A 618 5.88 50.92 1.22
CA LYS A 618 6.74 51.97 0.65
C LYS A 618 8.04 52.11 1.42
#